data_AF-A0A522DPE1-F1
#
_entry.id   AF-A0A522DPE1-F1
#
_cell.length_a   1.000
_cell.length_b   1.000
_cell.length_c   1.000
_cell.angle_alpha   90.00
_cell.angle_beta   90.00
_cell.angle_gamma   90.00
#
_symmetry.space_group_name_H-M   'P 1'
#
loop_
_entity.id
_entity.type
_entity.pdbx_description
1 polymer ?
#
loop_
_entity_poly.entity_id
_entity_poly.type
_entity_poly.pdbx_seq_one_letter_code
_entity_poly.pdbx_strand_id
1 'polypeptide(L)'
;MVAAVESLPPIHPDHLVNSLRLAVSAGTRGLNGVPSLLRQVLETRAWAERELRDTGEVVRFRSVAEFVRAAPPNGLGSDLRMMERLIRDDAELTVMFARACAAPPLVLADDKSEVCDPAPAEAEPPRDNVPGSSRGNSRVHALDRLEKERPDLYGQVKAEEISAHQAMQQAGFRKRPDGRARLKAAWNAATETERSEFEDWLRTDEAKQPPRAKRPGRRRSEAA
;
A
#
# COMPACT_ATOMS: atom_id res chain seq x y z
N MET A 1 37.41 -33.70 -4.19
CA MET A 1 37.67 -32.29 -3.81
C MET A 1 36.37 -31.53 -3.99
N VAL A 2 35.59 -31.39 -2.92
CA VAL A 2 34.34 -30.64 -2.93
C VAL A 2 34.72 -29.18 -2.73
N ALA A 3 34.39 -28.34 -3.71
CA ALA A 3 34.61 -26.90 -3.64
C ALA A 3 33.89 -26.37 -2.40
N ALA A 4 34.66 -25.81 -1.47
CA ALA A 4 34.13 -25.04 -0.37
C ALA A 4 33.32 -23.89 -0.98
N VAL A 5 32.00 -23.97 -0.87
CA VAL A 5 31.13 -22.83 -1.11
C VAL A 5 31.57 -21.80 -0.09
N GLU A 6 32.29 -20.80 -0.58
CA GLU A 6 32.75 -19.65 0.16
C GLU A 6 31.51 -18.94 0.70
N SER A 7 31.16 -19.28 1.94
CA SER A 7 30.06 -18.69 2.69
C SER A 7 30.35 -17.20 2.82
N LEU A 8 29.75 -16.39 1.95
CA LEU A 8 29.69 -14.94 2.09
C LEU A 8 29.40 -14.60 3.56
N PRO A 9 30.13 -13.66 4.17
CA PRO A 9 29.93 -13.32 5.57
C PRO A 9 28.46 -12.94 5.78
N PRO A 10 27.82 -13.41 6.86
CA PRO A 10 26.43 -13.06 7.14
C PRO A 10 26.33 -11.53 7.18
N ILE A 11 25.55 -10.96 6.26
CA ILE A 11 25.35 -9.52 6.21
C ILE A 11 24.71 -9.14 7.56
N HIS A 12 25.46 -8.40 8.36
CA HIS A 12 25.03 -8.08 9.72
C HIS A 12 23.73 -7.25 9.66
N PRO A 13 22.68 -7.59 10.43
CA PRO A 13 21.41 -6.86 10.44
C PRO A 13 21.58 -5.35 10.62
N ASP A 14 22.53 -4.95 11.45
CA ASP A 14 22.89 -3.55 11.68
C ASP A 14 23.44 -2.84 10.44
N HIS A 15 24.24 -3.53 9.63
CA HIS A 15 24.78 -2.97 8.38
C HIS A 15 23.65 -2.70 7.37
N LEU A 16 22.65 -3.58 7.28
CA LEU A 16 21.48 -3.39 6.43
C LEU A 16 20.66 -2.16 6.85
N VAL A 17 20.38 -2.04 8.14
CA VAL A 17 19.61 -0.91 8.69
C VAL A 17 20.38 0.40 8.53
N ASN A 18 21.69 0.40 8.78
CA ASN A 18 22.51 1.60 8.61
C ASN A 18 22.62 2.01 7.13
N SER A 19 22.75 1.04 6.21
CA SER A 19 22.73 1.32 4.77
C SER A 19 21.40 1.90 4.32
N LEU A 20 20.28 1.35 4.81
CA LEU A 20 18.93 1.87 4.53
C LEU A 20 18.77 3.29 5.08
N ARG A 21 19.24 3.54 6.31
CA ARG A 21 19.22 4.88 6.93
C ARG A 21 19.96 5.89 6.06
N LEU A 22 21.20 5.57 5.66
CA LEU A 22 22.02 6.44 4.83
C LEU A 22 21.37 6.70 3.46
N ALA A 23 20.75 5.67 2.86
CA ALA A 23 20.03 5.79 1.60
C ALA A 23 18.81 6.71 1.69
N VAL A 24 18.05 6.64 2.80
CA VAL A 24 16.90 7.50 3.07
C VAL A 24 17.34 8.94 3.39
N SER A 25 18.43 9.12 4.16
CA SER A 25 18.91 10.45 4.58
C SER A 25 19.69 11.20 3.50
N ALA A 26 20.39 10.51 2.60
CA ALA A 26 21.26 11.16 1.60
C ALA A 26 20.49 11.84 0.46
N GLY A 27 19.23 11.44 0.19
CA GLY A 27 18.42 12.00 -0.90
C GLY A 27 18.99 11.76 -2.31
N THR A 28 18.13 11.85 -3.33
CA THR A 28 18.36 11.77 -4.81
C THR A 28 19.29 10.70 -5.40
N ARG A 29 20.50 10.44 -4.89
CA ARG A 29 21.42 9.36 -5.35
C ARG A 29 21.26 8.05 -4.57
N GLY A 30 20.78 8.10 -3.32
CA GLY A 30 20.57 6.92 -2.47
C GLY A 30 19.23 6.20 -2.68
N LEU A 31 18.28 6.83 -3.38
CA LEU A 31 16.88 6.38 -3.43
C LEU A 31 16.68 5.10 -4.25
N ASN A 32 17.51 4.86 -5.27
CA ASN A 32 17.41 3.66 -6.11
C ASN A 32 17.68 2.36 -5.34
N GLY A 33 18.45 2.43 -4.24
CA GLY A 33 18.75 1.28 -3.38
C GLY A 33 17.78 1.10 -2.21
N VAL A 34 16.89 2.07 -1.95
CA VAL A 34 15.96 1.99 -0.82
C VAL A 34 15.00 0.80 -0.94
N PRO A 35 14.38 0.51 -2.10
CA PRO A 35 13.49 -0.62 -2.22
C PRO A 35 14.16 -1.98 -1.94
N SER A 36 15.37 -2.20 -2.48
CA SER A 36 16.09 -3.46 -2.28
C SER A 36 16.56 -3.64 -0.84
N LEU A 37 17.05 -2.58 -0.20
CA LEU A 37 17.46 -2.60 1.21
C LEU A 37 16.26 -2.81 2.14
N LEU A 38 15.13 -2.15 1.88
CA LEU A 38 13.92 -2.33 2.67
C LEU A 38 13.41 -3.77 2.56
N ARG A 39 13.41 -4.35 1.37
CA ARG A 39 13.04 -5.75 1.15
C ARG A 39 13.89 -6.68 2.00
N GLN A 40 15.22 -6.52 1.96
CA GLN A 40 16.14 -7.33 2.76
C GLN A 40 15.89 -7.16 4.27
N VAL A 41 15.67 -5.94 4.75
CA VAL A 41 15.35 -5.69 6.17
C VAL A 41 14.06 -6.38 6.59
N LEU A 42 13.02 -6.35 5.75
CA LEU A 42 11.74 -7.00 6.03
C LEU A 42 11.85 -8.54 6.00
N GLU A 43 12.54 -9.10 5.01
CA GLU A 43 12.74 -10.55 4.85
C GLU A 43 13.59 -11.15 5.97
N THR A 44 14.71 -10.49 6.30
CA THR A 44 15.63 -10.95 7.35
C THR A 44 15.14 -10.64 8.76
N ARG A 45 14.03 -9.89 8.89
CA ARG A 45 13.55 -9.34 10.17
C ARG A 45 14.62 -8.57 10.95
N ALA A 46 15.59 -7.96 10.26
CA ALA A 46 16.63 -7.13 10.85
C ALA A 46 16.08 -5.91 11.62
N TRP A 47 14.81 -5.54 11.36
CA TRP A 47 14.10 -4.50 12.09
C TRP A 47 13.60 -4.95 13.48
N ALA A 48 13.44 -6.25 13.75
CA ALA A 48 12.77 -6.74 14.96
C ALA A 48 13.73 -6.89 16.14
N GLU A 49 14.92 -7.42 15.90
CA GLU A 49 15.99 -7.57 16.90
C GLU A 49 17.33 -7.44 16.20
N ARG A 50 18.19 -6.53 16.69
CA ARG A 50 19.57 -6.42 16.23
C ARG A 50 20.47 -5.82 17.29
N GLU A 51 21.74 -6.18 17.23
CA GLU A 51 22.80 -5.56 18.02
C GLU A 51 23.43 -4.41 17.24
N LEU A 52 23.47 -3.21 17.83
CA LEU A 52 24.14 -2.04 17.29
C LEU A 52 25.65 -2.23 17.42
N ARG A 53 26.39 -2.15 16.31
CA ARG A 53 27.85 -2.37 16.35
C ARG A 53 28.61 -1.28 17.10
N ASP A 54 28.09 -0.06 17.09
CA ASP A 54 28.76 1.09 17.69
C ASP A 54 28.65 1.09 19.23
N THR A 55 27.55 0.56 19.78
CA THR A 55 27.25 0.58 21.22
C THR A 55 27.18 -0.80 21.88
N GLY A 56 27.08 -1.88 21.10
CA GLY A 56 26.81 -3.24 21.59
C GLY A 56 25.39 -3.43 22.13
N GLU A 57 24.51 -2.44 21.95
CA GLU A 57 23.15 -2.47 22.49
C GLU A 57 22.23 -3.31 21.59
N VAL A 58 21.43 -4.19 22.20
CA VAL A 58 20.40 -4.96 21.49
C VAL A 58 19.13 -4.14 21.44
N VAL A 59 18.77 -3.68 20.24
CA VAL A 59 17.54 -2.94 19.99
C VAL A 59 16.46 -3.90 19.51
N ARG A 60 15.28 -3.82 20.14
CA ARG A 60 14.12 -4.64 19.79
C ARG A 60 12.92 -3.76 19.48
N PHE A 61 12.19 -4.11 18.42
CA PHE A 61 10.96 -3.44 18.03
C PHE A 61 9.81 -4.43 17.95
N ARG A 62 8.64 -4.01 18.45
CA ARG A 62 7.44 -4.86 18.43
C ARG A 62 6.74 -4.81 17.06
N SER A 63 7.00 -3.77 16.27
CA SER A 63 6.43 -3.60 14.93
C SER A 63 7.36 -2.84 13.98
N VAL A 64 7.17 -3.04 12.67
CA VAL A 64 7.87 -2.25 11.63
C VAL A 64 7.54 -0.75 11.77
N ALA A 65 6.31 -0.42 12.16
CA ALA A 65 5.90 0.97 12.33
C ALA A 65 6.70 1.69 13.43
N GLU A 66 7.02 0.98 14.50
CA GLU A 66 7.87 1.48 15.59
C GLU A 66 9.31 1.69 15.10
N PHE A 67 9.87 0.72 14.39
CA PHE A 67 11.20 0.81 13.78
C PHE A 67 11.34 1.99 12.81
N VAL A 68 10.34 2.22 11.95
CA VAL A 68 10.37 3.32 10.98
C VAL A 68 10.38 4.68 11.67
N ARG A 69 9.58 4.83 12.74
CA ARG A 69 9.43 6.08 13.49
C ARG A 69 10.57 6.33 14.48
N ALA A 70 11.20 5.28 15.00
CA ALA A 70 12.25 5.40 16.00
C ALA A 70 13.44 6.20 15.44
N ALA A 71 14.01 7.07 16.27
CA ALA A 71 15.12 7.93 15.86
C ALA A 71 16.40 7.11 15.61
N PRO A 72 17.28 7.55 14.69
CA PRO A 72 18.62 7.01 14.58
C PRO A 72 19.38 7.13 15.91
N PRO A 73 20.23 6.15 16.30
CA PRO A 73 20.64 4.96 15.55
C PRO A 73 19.68 3.76 15.64
N ASN A 74 18.67 3.84 16.49
CA ASN A 74 17.77 2.72 16.80
C ASN A 74 16.74 2.47 15.68
N GLY A 75 16.34 3.48 14.92
CA GLY A 75 15.42 3.33 13.80
C GLY A 75 15.76 4.19 12.59
N LEU A 76 14.77 4.39 11.72
CA LEU A 76 14.91 5.17 10.49
C LEU A 76 14.68 6.67 10.67
N GLY A 77 13.98 7.08 11.73
CA GLY A 77 13.59 8.47 11.96
C GLY A 77 12.72 9.05 10.84
N SER A 78 11.94 8.21 10.16
CA SER A 78 11.09 8.60 9.04
C SER A 78 9.63 8.34 9.33
N ASP A 79 8.76 8.89 8.48
CA ASP A 79 7.33 8.60 8.54
C ASP A 79 6.94 7.48 7.55
N LEU A 80 5.84 6.79 7.85
CA LEU A 80 5.33 5.68 7.02
C LEU A 80 4.95 6.13 5.60
N ARG A 81 4.44 7.36 5.45
CA ARG A 81 4.00 7.88 4.14
C ARG A 81 5.18 8.15 3.22
N MET A 82 6.31 8.60 3.78
CA MET A 82 7.56 8.77 3.07
C MET A 82 8.06 7.41 2.57
N MET A 83 8.03 6.38 3.41
CA MET A 83 8.39 5.02 2.99
C MET A 83 7.46 4.50 1.88
N GLU A 84 6.14 4.63 2.04
CA GLU A 84 5.16 4.29 1.00
C GLU A 84 5.41 5.03 -0.33
N ARG A 85 5.85 6.29 -0.26
CA ARG A 85 6.18 7.08 -1.45
C ARG A 85 7.44 6.55 -2.15
N LEU A 86 8.43 6.09 -1.39
CA LEU A 86 9.69 5.57 -1.92
C LEU A 86 9.55 4.19 -2.56
N ILE A 87 8.56 3.40 -2.14
CA ILE A 87 8.31 2.05 -2.67
C ILE A 87 7.11 1.98 -3.62
N ARG A 88 6.53 3.13 -3.99
CA ARG A 88 5.29 3.22 -4.78
C ARG A 88 5.34 2.42 -6.08
N ASP A 89 6.50 2.39 -6.74
CA ASP A 89 6.69 1.76 -8.03
C ASP A 89 6.96 0.23 -7.92
N ASP A 90 7.18 -0.29 -6.70
CA ASP A 90 7.31 -1.72 -6.40
C ASP A 90 6.05 -2.22 -5.69
N ALA A 91 5.13 -2.80 -6.48
CA ALA A 91 3.85 -3.29 -5.99
C ALA A 91 4.00 -4.44 -4.97
N GLU A 92 4.99 -5.31 -5.15
CA GLU A 92 5.23 -6.43 -4.25
C GLU A 92 5.76 -5.95 -2.90
N LEU A 93 6.73 -5.02 -2.92
CA LEU A 93 7.29 -4.44 -1.71
C LEU A 93 6.25 -3.60 -0.96
N THR A 94 5.37 -2.90 -1.68
CA THR A 94 4.24 -2.17 -1.07
C THR A 94 3.33 -3.11 -0.28
N VAL A 95 2.99 -4.27 -0.85
CA VAL A 95 2.17 -5.28 -0.17
C VAL A 95 2.91 -5.86 1.03
N MET A 96 4.19 -6.20 0.86
CA MET A 96 5.03 -6.74 1.93
C MET A 96 5.14 -5.76 3.11
N PHE A 97 5.41 -4.49 2.84
CA PHE A 97 5.50 -3.44 3.85
C PHE A 97 4.16 -3.22 4.56
N ALA A 98 3.06 -3.11 3.82
CA ALA A 98 1.73 -2.95 4.40
C ALA A 98 1.35 -4.13 5.31
N ARG A 99 1.64 -5.37 4.87
CA ARG A 99 1.42 -6.59 5.67
C ARG A 99 2.27 -6.59 6.94
N ALA A 100 3.53 -6.17 6.84
CA ALA A 100 4.44 -6.12 7.99
C ALA A 100 4.05 -5.03 9.00
N CYS A 101 3.46 -3.91 8.54
CA CYS A 101 2.90 -2.88 9.42
C CYS A 101 1.57 -3.29 10.07
N ALA A 102 0.76 -4.11 9.40
CA ALA A 102 -0.53 -4.59 9.92
C ALA A 102 -0.42 -5.88 10.76
N ALA A 103 0.76 -6.50 10.81
CA ALA A 103 0.99 -7.68 11.63
C ALA A 103 0.81 -7.36 13.13
N PRO A 104 0.26 -8.29 13.93
CA PRO A 104 0.17 -8.10 15.36
C PRO A 104 1.57 -7.86 15.96
N PRO A 105 1.69 -7.02 17.00
CA PRO A 105 2.97 -6.76 17.64
C PRO A 105 3.63 -8.06 18.10
N LEU A 106 4.94 -8.17 17.92
CA LEU A 106 5.69 -9.33 18.42
C LEU A 106 5.60 -9.37 19.96
N VAL A 107 5.26 -10.53 20.50
CA VAL A 107 5.33 -10.80 21.94
C VAL A 107 6.81 -11.01 22.28
N LEU A 108 7.42 -10.01 22.90
CA LEU A 108 8.80 -10.11 23.39
C LEU A 108 8.81 -10.95 24.67
N ALA A 109 9.71 -11.93 24.76
CA ALA A 109 9.77 -12.92 25.84
C ALA A 109 10.18 -12.36 27.22
N ASP A 110 10.45 -11.05 27.33
CA ASP A 110 10.98 -10.43 28.54
C ASP A 110 9.92 -9.75 29.41
N ASP A 111 8.65 -9.77 29.01
CA ASP A 111 7.54 -9.28 29.86
C ASP A 111 7.18 -10.34 30.91
N LYS A 112 8.07 -10.53 31.89
CA LYS A 112 7.69 -11.02 33.22
C LYS A 112 7.01 -9.87 33.96
N SER A 113 5.80 -9.52 33.53
CA SER A 113 4.86 -8.80 34.39
C SER A 113 3.78 -9.79 34.84
N GLU A 114 3.68 -9.90 36.16
CA GLU A 114 2.79 -10.75 36.91
C GLU A 114 1.32 -10.55 36.53
N VAL A 115 0.60 -11.67 36.40
CA VAL A 115 -0.83 -11.85 36.70
C VAL A 115 -1.81 -10.87 36.03
N CYS A 116 -2.55 -11.38 35.05
CA CYS A 116 -4.01 -11.28 35.12
C CYS A 116 -4.60 -12.61 34.67
N ASP A 117 -5.36 -13.21 35.59
CA ASP A 117 -6.15 -14.41 35.41
C ASP A 117 -7.01 -14.36 34.13
N PRO A 118 -7.26 -15.49 33.46
CA PRO A 118 -8.24 -15.54 32.39
C PRO A 118 -9.65 -15.49 32.99
N ALA A 119 -10.21 -14.28 33.13
CA ALA A 119 -11.65 -14.13 33.33
C ALA A 119 -12.36 -14.49 32.00
N PRO A 120 -13.40 -15.35 32.02
CA PRO A 120 -14.16 -15.68 30.82
C PRO A 120 -15.16 -14.55 30.57
N ALA A 121 -14.73 -13.53 29.83
CA ALA A 121 -15.61 -12.50 29.33
C ALA A 121 -15.86 -12.75 27.85
N GLU A 122 -17.12 -13.03 27.52
CA GLU A 122 -17.68 -12.93 26.18
C GLU A 122 -17.39 -11.53 25.61
N ALA A 123 -16.24 -11.38 24.97
CA ALA A 123 -15.87 -10.17 24.27
C ALA A 123 -16.24 -10.34 22.80
N GLU A 124 -17.40 -9.78 22.44
CA GLU A 124 -17.78 -9.44 21.07
C GLU A 124 -16.56 -8.92 20.28
N PRO A 125 -16.37 -9.33 19.01
CA PRO A 125 -15.22 -8.88 18.23
C PRO A 125 -15.24 -7.36 18.13
N PRO A 126 -14.10 -6.67 18.33
CA PRO A 126 -14.06 -5.21 18.24
C PRO A 126 -14.47 -4.78 16.84
N ARG A 127 -15.68 -4.24 16.73
CA ARG A 127 -16.16 -3.52 15.55
C ARG A 127 -15.49 -2.17 15.53
N ASP A 128 -14.26 -2.16 15.02
CA ASP A 128 -13.46 -0.97 14.86
C ASP A 128 -14.02 -0.13 13.69
N ASN A 129 -15.09 0.62 13.97
CA ASN A 129 -15.64 1.63 13.09
C ASN A 129 -14.83 2.92 13.26
N VAL A 130 -13.59 2.94 12.78
CA VAL A 130 -12.80 4.18 12.70
C VAL A 130 -13.11 4.90 11.39
N PRO A 131 -13.73 6.11 11.41
CA PRO A 131 -13.84 6.95 10.23
C PRO A 131 -12.52 7.72 10.05
N GLY A 132 -11.48 7.04 9.59
CA GLY A 132 -10.16 7.60 9.31
C GLY A 132 -9.80 7.41 7.84
N SER A 133 -10.17 8.37 6.99
CA SER A 133 -9.86 8.34 5.56
C SER A 133 -8.36 8.54 5.30
N SER A 134 -7.58 7.46 5.42
CA SER A 134 -6.32 7.32 4.70
C SER A 134 -6.59 6.59 3.39
N ARG A 135 -6.52 7.35 2.29
CA ARG A 135 -6.89 6.95 0.92
C ARG A 135 -5.97 5.86 0.29
N GLY A 136 -5.19 5.12 1.10
CA GLY A 136 -4.16 4.17 0.65
C GLY A 136 -4.57 2.69 0.62
N ASN A 137 -5.52 2.25 1.46
CA ASN A 137 -5.72 0.81 1.70
C ASN A 137 -6.68 0.13 0.70
N SER A 138 -7.36 0.92 -0.13
CA SER A 138 -8.39 0.39 -1.03
C SER A 138 -7.84 -0.53 -2.12
N ARG A 139 -6.60 -0.30 -2.58
CA ARG A 139 -5.98 -1.13 -3.61
C ARG A 139 -5.42 -2.42 -3.03
N VAL A 140 -4.71 -2.35 -1.91
CA VAL A 140 -4.14 -3.53 -1.22
C VAL A 140 -5.24 -4.51 -0.82
N HIS A 141 -6.30 -4.01 -0.19
CA HIS A 141 -7.45 -4.84 0.16
C HIS A 141 -8.17 -5.42 -1.07
N ALA A 142 -8.25 -4.67 -2.17
CA ALA A 142 -8.83 -5.20 -3.41
C ALA A 142 -7.99 -6.35 -3.98
N LEU A 143 -6.66 -6.25 -3.93
CA LEU A 143 -5.74 -7.28 -4.41
C LEU A 143 -5.80 -8.54 -3.54
N ASP A 144 -5.69 -8.40 -2.21
CA ASP A 144 -5.78 -9.54 -1.27
C ASP A 144 -7.12 -10.29 -1.40
N ARG A 145 -8.21 -9.55 -1.62
CA ARG A 145 -9.53 -10.15 -1.82
C ARG A 145 -9.66 -10.85 -3.18
N LEU A 146 -9.13 -10.26 -4.25
CA LEU A 146 -9.10 -10.89 -5.57
C LEU A 146 -8.25 -12.16 -5.55
N GLU A 147 -7.10 -12.15 -4.88
CA GLU A 147 -6.23 -13.33 -4.75
C GLU A 147 -6.97 -14.51 -4.11
N LYS A 148 -7.74 -14.25 -3.05
CA LYS A 148 -8.49 -15.29 -2.31
C LYS A 148 -9.73 -15.79 -3.05
N GLU A 149 -10.55 -14.89 -3.58
CA GLU A 149 -11.87 -15.24 -4.10
C GLU A 149 -11.91 -15.41 -5.64
N ARG A 150 -11.03 -14.72 -6.38
CA ARG A 150 -11.01 -14.68 -7.87
C ARG A 150 -9.58 -14.58 -8.43
N PRO A 151 -8.77 -15.64 -8.29
CA PRO A 151 -7.36 -15.62 -8.69
C PRO A 151 -7.18 -15.43 -10.22
N ASP A 152 -8.19 -15.76 -11.03
CA ASP A 152 -8.25 -15.51 -12.47
C ASP A 152 -8.14 -14.01 -12.80
N LEU A 153 -8.92 -13.18 -12.10
CA LEU A 153 -8.91 -11.73 -12.27
C LEU A 153 -7.70 -11.09 -11.60
N TYR A 154 -7.21 -11.67 -10.50
CA TYR A 154 -5.96 -11.23 -9.87
C TYR A 154 -4.77 -11.33 -10.85
N GLY A 155 -4.68 -12.43 -11.60
CA GLY A 155 -3.66 -12.60 -12.64
C GLY A 155 -3.69 -11.51 -13.70
N GLN A 156 -4.88 -11.15 -14.19
CA GLN A 156 -5.06 -10.07 -15.19
C GLN A 156 -4.68 -8.69 -14.63
N VAL A 157 -4.93 -8.45 -13.35
CA VAL A 157 -4.48 -7.22 -12.67
C VAL A 157 -2.96 -7.21 -12.51
N LYS A 158 -2.35 -8.35 -12.19
CA LYS A 158 -0.89 -8.49 -12.08
C LYS A 158 -0.19 -8.30 -13.44
N ALA A 159 -0.84 -8.73 -14.52
CA ALA A 159 -0.40 -8.49 -15.90
C ALA A 159 -0.72 -7.07 -16.42
N GLU A 160 -1.31 -6.20 -15.57
CA GLU A 160 -1.73 -4.83 -15.90
C GLU A 160 -2.74 -4.72 -17.07
N GLU A 161 -3.36 -5.83 -17.48
CA GLU A 161 -4.39 -5.85 -18.54
C GLU A 161 -5.68 -5.14 -18.10
N ILE A 162 -6.02 -5.27 -16.82
CA ILE A 162 -7.17 -4.59 -16.21
C ILE A 162 -6.80 -3.93 -14.88
N SER A 163 -7.49 -2.84 -14.54
CA SER A 163 -7.28 -2.20 -13.24
C SER A 163 -7.89 -3.01 -12.08
N ALA A 164 -7.28 -2.94 -10.89
CA ALA A 164 -7.84 -3.59 -9.69
C ALA A 164 -9.31 -3.20 -9.42
N HIS A 165 -9.69 -1.95 -9.69
CA HIS A 165 -11.07 -1.48 -9.52
C HIS A 165 -12.04 -2.09 -10.55
N GLN A 166 -11.57 -2.31 -11.78
CA GLN A 166 -12.33 -2.99 -12.84
C GLN A 166 -12.48 -4.47 -12.52
N ALA A 167 -11.40 -5.14 -12.12
CA ALA A 167 -11.42 -6.53 -11.68
C ALA A 167 -12.42 -6.73 -10.52
N MET A 168 -12.42 -5.85 -9.52
CA MET A 168 -13.39 -5.90 -8.41
C MET A 168 -14.85 -5.74 -8.86
N GLN A 169 -15.12 -4.95 -9.92
CA GLN A 169 -16.47 -4.84 -10.49
C GLN A 169 -16.85 -6.09 -11.27
N GLN A 170 -15.92 -6.63 -12.06
CA GLN A 170 -16.13 -7.86 -12.84
C GLN A 170 -16.31 -9.09 -11.94
N ALA A 171 -15.64 -9.11 -10.79
CA ALA A 171 -15.82 -10.09 -9.74
C ALA A 171 -17.14 -9.93 -8.97
N GLY A 172 -17.88 -8.83 -9.15
CA GLY A 172 -19.14 -8.55 -8.45
C GLY A 172 -18.97 -8.02 -7.02
N PHE A 173 -17.74 -7.83 -6.53
CA PHE A 173 -17.47 -7.28 -5.20
C PHE A 173 -17.84 -5.81 -5.08
N ARG A 174 -17.89 -5.09 -6.20
CA ARG A 174 -18.27 -3.67 -6.25
C ARG A 174 -19.31 -3.46 -7.35
N LYS A 175 -20.39 -2.74 -7.00
CA LYS A 175 -21.38 -2.31 -7.98
C LYS A 175 -20.84 -1.15 -8.80
N ARG A 176 -21.00 -1.20 -10.12
CA ARG A 176 -20.77 -0.04 -10.97
C ARG A 176 -21.75 1.05 -10.53
N PRO A 177 -21.29 2.30 -10.30
CA PRO A 177 -22.20 3.38 -9.95
C PRO A 177 -23.27 3.52 -11.03
N ASP A 178 -24.53 3.46 -10.63
CA ASP A 178 -25.65 3.66 -11.54
C ASP A 178 -25.56 5.09 -12.13
N GLY A 179 -25.60 5.20 -13.46
CA GLY A 179 -25.52 6.48 -14.15
C GLY A 179 -26.61 7.43 -13.70
N ARG A 180 -27.81 6.91 -13.44
CA ARG A 180 -28.95 7.70 -12.95
C ARG A 180 -28.69 8.26 -11.55
N ALA A 181 -28.11 7.46 -10.66
CA ALA A 181 -27.78 7.91 -9.30
C ALA A 181 -26.75 9.05 -9.32
N ARG A 182 -25.76 8.99 -10.23
CA ARG A 182 -24.78 10.07 -10.41
C ARG A 182 -25.42 11.36 -10.93
N LEU A 183 -26.31 11.25 -11.93
CA LEU A 183 -27.05 12.41 -12.44
C LEU A 183 -27.92 13.05 -11.36
N LYS A 184 -28.62 12.24 -10.56
CA LYS A 184 -29.42 12.75 -9.43
C LYS A 184 -28.56 13.47 -8.39
N ALA A 185 -27.40 12.90 -8.05
CA ALA A 185 -26.47 13.53 -7.11
C ALA A 185 -25.92 14.85 -7.65
N ALA A 186 -25.53 14.88 -8.93
CA ALA A 186 -25.05 16.09 -9.59
C ALA A 186 -26.14 17.19 -9.64
N TRP A 187 -27.38 16.81 -9.97
CA TRP A 187 -28.53 17.71 -9.96
C TRP A 187 -28.76 18.33 -8.58
N ASN A 188 -28.73 17.50 -7.53
CA ASN A 188 -28.91 17.98 -6.16
C ASN A 188 -27.78 18.90 -5.68
N ALA A 189 -26.56 18.70 -6.18
CA ALA A 189 -25.41 19.53 -5.84
C ALA A 189 -25.38 20.86 -6.61
N ALA A 190 -25.97 20.91 -7.80
CA ALA A 190 -26.05 22.12 -8.61
C ALA A 190 -26.90 23.20 -7.93
N THR A 191 -26.48 24.45 -8.07
CA THR A 191 -27.21 25.64 -7.64
C THR A 191 -28.43 25.89 -8.53
N GLU A 192 -29.35 26.74 -8.07
CA GLU A 192 -30.56 27.10 -8.82
C GLU A 192 -30.23 27.73 -10.19
N THR A 193 -29.21 28.60 -10.24
CA THR A 193 -28.74 29.21 -11.49
C THR A 193 -28.20 28.16 -12.46
N GLU A 194 -27.35 27.25 -11.99
CA GLU A 194 -26.80 26.17 -12.83
C GLU A 194 -27.88 25.21 -13.33
N ARG A 195 -28.91 24.95 -12.51
CA ARG A 195 -30.08 24.16 -12.94
C ARG A 195 -30.87 24.88 -14.02
N SER A 196 -31.14 26.17 -13.86
CA SER A 196 -31.86 26.98 -14.85
C SER A 196 -31.11 27.05 -16.19
N GLU A 197 -29.81 27.33 -16.15
CA GLU A 197 -28.97 27.36 -17.35
C GLU A 197 -28.94 26.00 -18.05
N PHE A 198 -28.87 24.91 -17.29
CA PHE A 198 -28.92 23.56 -17.84
C PHE A 198 -30.29 23.21 -18.45
N GLU A 199 -31.39 23.65 -17.84
CA GLU A 199 -32.74 23.48 -18.40
C GLU A 199 -32.93 24.27 -19.70
N ASP A 200 -32.39 25.50 -19.77
CA ASP A 200 -32.43 26.30 -20.99
C ASP A 200 -31.54 25.70 -22.09
N TRP A 201 -30.38 25.16 -21.72
CA TRP A 201 -29.55 24.40 -22.65
C TRP A 201 -30.26 23.16 -23.20
N LEU A 202 -30.99 22.39 -22.37
CA LEU A 202 -31.78 21.24 -22.81
C LEU A 202 -32.87 21.58 -23.84
N ARG A 203 -33.37 22.83 -23.82
CA ARG A 203 -34.35 23.33 -24.81
C ARG A 203 -33.70 23.69 -26.15
N THR A 204 -32.39 23.88 -26.17
CA THR A 204 -31.63 24.23 -27.37
C THR A 204 -31.39 22.98 -28.23
N ASP A 205 -31.37 23.12 -29.56
CA ASP A 205 -31.14 21.99 -30.48
C ASP A 205 -29.75 21.35 -30.35
N GLU A 206 -28.81 22.05 -29.72
CA GLU A 206 -27.48 21.56 -29.40
C GLU A 206 -27.50 20.36 -28.43
N ALA A 207 -28.43 20.36 -27.46
CA ALA A 207 -28.58 19.26 -26.49
C ALA A 207 -29.11 17.95 -27.11
N LYS A 208 -29.80 18.05 -28.26
CA LYS A 208 -30.35 16.89 -28.96
C LYS A 208 -29.33 16.18 -29.84
N GLN A 209 -28.18 16.81 -30.11
CA GLN A 209 -27.14 16.17 -30.92
C GLN A 209 -26.36 15.17 -30.07
N PRO A 210 -26.29 13.88 -30.48
CA PRO A 210 -25.46 12.92 -29.76
C PRO A 210 -24.01 13.41 -29.77
N PRO A 211 -23.26 13.19 -28.68
CA PRO A 211 -21.86 13.58 -28.64
C PRO A 211 -21.17 12.99 -29.87
N ARG A 212 -20.59 13.85 -30.71
CA ARG A 212 -19.87 13.43 -31.91
C ARG A 212 -18.85 12.39 -31.48
N ALA A 213 -19.07 11.14 -31.88
CA ALA A 213 -18.20 10.04 -31.51
C ALA A 213 -16.76 10.46 -31.86
N LYS A 214 -15.89 10.56 -30.86
CA LYS A 214 -14.46 10.78 -31.08
C LYS A 214 -14.01 9.62 -31.96
N ARG A 215 -13.81 9.89 -33.25
CA ARG A 215 -13.25 8.92 -34.19
C ARG A 215 -11.94 8.43 -33.55
N PRO A 216 -11.78 7.11 -33.30
CA PRO A 216 -10.52 6.61 -32.79
C PRO A 216 -9.45 7.07 -33.76
N GLY A 217 -8.46 7.81 -33.25
CA GLY A 217 -7.36 8.29 -34.07
C GLY A 217 -6.81 7.10 -34.84
N ARG A 218 -6.90 7.14 -36.17
CA ARG A 218 -6.25 6.17 -37.05
C ARG A 218 -4.79 6.16 -36.61
N ARG A 219 -4.38 5.14 -35.87
CA ARG A 219 -2.96 4.82 -35.70
C ARG A 219 -2.46 4.64 -37.13
N ARG A 220 -1.61 5.57 -37.59
CA ARG A 220 -0.88 5.37 -38.83
C ARG A 220 -0.10 4.08 -38.62
N SER A 221 -0.51 3.03 -39.32
CA SER A 221 0.36 1.91 -39.60
C SER A 221 1.52 2.47 -40.42
N GLU A 222 2.63 2.77 -39.76
CA GLU A 222 3.92 2.83 -40.45
C GLU A 222 4.26 1.40 -40.85
N ALA A 223 4.08 1.14 -42.14
CA ALA A 223 4.71 0.03 -42.83
C ALA A 223 5.91 0.62 -43.60
N ALA A 224 7.11 0.33 -43.13
CA ALA A 224 8.35 0.21 -43.90
C ALA A 224 9.44 -0.32 -42.96
#